data_AF-A0A3L6JPX3-F1
#
_entry.id   AF-A0A3L6JPX3-F1
#
_cell.length_a   1.000
_cell.length_b   1.000
_cell.length_c   1.000
_cell.angle_alpha   90.00
_cell.angle_beta   90.00
_cell.angle_gamma   90.00
#
_symmetry.space_group_name_H-M   'P 1'
#
loop_
_entity.id
_entity.type
_entity.pdbx_description
1 polymer ?
#
loop_
_entity_poly.entity_id
_entity_poly.type
_entity_poly.pdbx_seq_one_letter_code
_entity_poly.pdbx_strand_id
1 'polypeptide(L)'
;MRQVKKHILNNAERRNTWRLLDQARLGLVEELDSENRRTLQNLTEDSKDIMTLYGNNLFLAVYAIAEEVLDDTLSLSIIQLWSAVAEWQLYQMGFKPHYDHDSNLTSRYDFQAIYSNLLWRANALKKAPQPARPQLTERFGQAVWTEHDELVNIWLVFPDRQRGTMVGGLVLDQGSLVPRPGWHRCVIDPEELRETATAALKSWSRSPILLTSVEGQDVLWMRVESEAGEDWSCIGLLEYGPPPERKSHPIRWLRISALAPEASVEIQGFRPSSLPSDLNQSVDVLLREAKSWTGAIKDVKCLLTVDVEKGVYRVEFRERTGSKAMVLDTRETPSTDEVIGFLRHPQRTGEYPVTRDGIHLRWDCLKDVEYKDVPVEGSRGKREWISLTFLKPLIHRHSFFPDYYSVPRTSGELLETRLGREARLVINVDQELMDQGASKYIKVTLDGVDKKSQIRGLEAEAMGIYDVALLAECEQIVDVAAGTRHYLKIDAKGLRGVRVPAGLSEYAKLHDAIIADTEESDAEMADLRDHEASENEPEVSGPEMELVSAEAETRDMGFTLRVIVHLGRVGEDEALADVPVMDLPRKTVREQAVAYEAVAGEVTRGLRGWNVSSEARQAIIDEVCRVLRRNGVRISEE
;
A
#
# COMPACT_ATOMS: atom_id res chain seq x y z
N MET A 1 31.02 -12.71 16.24
CA MET A 1 30.41 -11.39 16.55
C MET A 1 28.92 -11.45 16.90
N ARG A 2 28.07 -12.18 16.15
CA ARG A 2 26.61 -12.28 16.46
C ARG A 2 26.29 -12.75 17.90
N GLN A 3 27.02 -13.73 18.42
CA GLN A 3 26.87 -14.19 19.82
C GLN A 3 27.25 -13.12 20.86
N VAL A 4 28.27 -12.31 20.57
CA VAL A 4 28.72 -11.20 21.43
C VAL A 4 27.67 -10.09 21.46
N LYS A 5 27.14 -9.69 20.30
CA LYS A 5 26.00 -8.75 20.20
C LYS A 5 24.80 -9.26 21.01
N LYS A 6 24.42 -10.53 20.85
CA LYS A 6 23.30 -11.13 21.60
C LYS A 6 23.54 -11.03 23.11
N HIS A 7 24.74 -11.34 23.58
CA HIS A 7 25.07 -11.25 25.01
C HIS A 7 25.08 -9.82 25.56
N ILE A 8 25.57 -8.85 24.78
CA ILE A 8 25.55 -7.41 25.15
C ILE A 8 24.11 -6.88 25.22
N LEU A 9 23.25 -7.26 24.28
CA LEU A 9 21.87 -6.75 24.16
C LEU A 9 20.81 -7.60 24.90
N ASN A 10 21.25 -8.53 25.74
CA ASN A 10 20.36 -9.32 26.60
C ASN A 10 19.68 -8.46 27.68
N ASN A 11 20.28 -7.34 28.08
CA ASN A 11 19.68 -6.38 29.01
C ASN A 11 18.85 -5.33 28.24
N ALA A 12 17.64 -5.04 28.73
CA ALA A 12 16.69 -4.13 28.08
C ALA A 12 17.22 -2.69 27.94
N GLU A 13 17.91 -2.16 28.95
CA GLU A 13 18.47 -0.81 28.91
C GLU A 13 19.59 -0.72 27.87
N ARG A 14 20.53 -1.67 27.87
CA ARG A 14 21.58 -1.74 26.84
C ARG A 14 20.99 -1.88 25.43
N ARG A 15 19.91 -2.63 25.28
CA ARG A 15 19.19 -2.76 24.00
C ARG A 15 18.55 -1.44 23.57
N ASN A 16 17.97 -0.70 24.50
CA ASN A 16 17.34 0.59 24.22
C ASN A 16 18.38 1.67 23.90
N THR A 17 19.49 1.73 24.64
CA THR A 17 20.63 2.61 24.32
C THR A 17 21.25 2.26 22.98
N TRP A 18 21.32 0.96 22.64
CA TRP A 18 21.76 0.52 21.32
C TRP A 18 20.81 1.06 20.24
N ARG A 19 19.49 0.88 20.38
CA ARG A 19 18.51 1.45 19.43
C ARG A 19 18.59 2.98 19.32
N LEU A 20 18.92 3.68 20.40
CA LEU A 20 19.19 5.13 20.41
C LEU A 20 20.36 5.52 19.49
N LEU A 21 21.22 4.59 19.09
CA LEU A 21 22.36 4.88 18.22
C LEU A 21 22.16 4.39 16.78
N ASP A 22 21.00 3.86 16.40
CA ASP A 22 20.79 3.31 15.06
C ASP A 22 20.92 4.38 13.97
N GLN A 23 20.21 5.51 14.09
CA GLN A 23 20.29 6.59 13.09
C GLN A 23 21.70 7.17 12.98
N ALA A 24 22.34 7.44 14.13
CA ALA A 24 23.73 7.93 14.16
C ALA A 24 24.72 6.95 13.51
N ARG A 25 24.40 5.65 13.50
CA ARG A 25 25.23 4.61 12.85
C ARG A 25 24.94 4.48 11.37
N LEU A 26 23.68 4.60 10.96
CA LEU A 26 23.30 4.64 9.54
C LEU A 26 23.91 5.87 8.85
N GLY A 27 23.96 7.01 9.55
CA GLY A 27 24.58 8.24 9.05
C GLY A 27 26.09 8.15 8.81
N LEU A 28 26.80 7.16 9.39
CA LEU A 28 28.25 7.01 9.19
C LEU A 28 28.65 6.73 7.74
N VAL A 29 27.72 6.22 6.94
CA VAL A 29 27.94 5.98 5.51
C VAL A 29 28.24 7.27 4.75
N GLU A 30 27.70 8.40 5.23
CA GLU A 30 27.88 9.71 4.60
C GLU A 30 29.28 10.31 4.84
N GLU A 31 29.99 9.83 5.86
CA GLU A 31 31.37 10.26 6.21
C GLU A 31 32.44 9.63 5.31
N LEU A 32 32.03 8.71 4.42
CA LEU A 32 32.91 8.02 3.47
C LEU A 32 32.90 8.73 2.10
N ASP A 33 34.04 8.65 1.40
CA ASP A 33 34.12 9.01 -0.01
C ASP A 33 33.22 8.11 -0.88
N SER A 34 32.98 8.54 -2.12
CA SER A 34 32.08 7.85 -3.04
C SER A 34 32.43 6.39 -3.30
N GLU A 35 33.72 6.01 -3.24
CA GLU A 35 34.17 4.65 -3.48
C GLU A 35 33.87 3.75 -2.27
N ASN A 36 34.35 4.17 -1.09
CA ASN A 36 34.14 3.47 0.18
C ASN A 36 32.66 3.38 0.55
N ARG A 37 31.88 4.43 0.24
CA ARG A 37 30.42 4.46 0.41
C ARG A 37 29.74 3.37 -0.41
N ARG A 38 30.08 3.26 -1.70
CA ARG A 38 29.52 2.22 -2.57
C ARG A 38 29.89 0.82 -2.09
N THR A 39 31.13 0.63 -1.63
CA THR A 39 31.56 -0.65 -1.05
C THR A 39 30.76 -1.01 0.20
N LEU A 40 30.55 -0.06 1.11
CA LEU A 40 29.77 -0.29 2.33
C LEU A 40 28.29 -0.52 2.04
N GLN A 41 27.71 0.16 1.04
CA GLN A 41 26.34 -0.06 0.59
C GLN A 41 26.14 -1.49 0.04
N ASN A 42 27.01 -1.95 -0.86
CA ASN A 42 26.98 -3.33 -1.38
C ASN A 42 27.10 -4.37 -0.24
N LEU A 43 28.00 -4.15 0.73
CA LEU A 43 28.14 -5.04 1.89
C LEU A 43 26.91 -5.05 2.80
N THR A 44 26.16 -3.95 2.84
CA THR A 44 24.93 -3.83 3.63
C THR A 44 23.75 -4.51 2.94
N GLU A 45 23.72 -4.53 1.60
CA GLU A 45 22.75 -5.33 0.82
C GLU A 45 22.95 -6.83 1.06
N ASP A 46 24.20 -7.29 1.06
CA ASP A 46 24.57 -8.69 1.34
C ASP A 46 24.39 -9.05 2.82
N SER A 47 24.55 -8.07 3.72
CA SER A 47 24.42 -8.28 5.16
C SER A 47 23.84 -7.06 5.88
N LYS A 48 22.51 -7.06 6.03
CA LYS A 48 21.75 -5.97 6.70
C LYS A 48 22.23 -5.65 8.12
N ASP A 49 22.90 -6.58 8.79
CA ASP A 49 23.40 -6.42 10.14
C ASP A 49 24.82 -5.82 10.23
N ILE A 50 25.52 -5.58 9.12
CA ILE A 50 26.97 -5.30 9.16
C ILE A 50 27.33 -4.08 10.01
N MET A 51 26.55 -3.01 9.93
CA MET A 51 26.70 -1.78 10.73
C MET A 51 26.43 -1.97 12.22
N THR A 52 25.82 -3.09 12.59
CA THR A 52 25.49 -3.46 13.97
C THR A 52 26.40 -4.55 14.53
N LEU A 53 27.31 -5.11 13.72
CA LEU A 53 28.25 -6.15 14.17
C LEU A 53 29.58 -5.55 14.67
N TYR A 54 29.95 -4.36 14.20
CA TYR A 54 31.16 -3.64 14.61
C TYR A 54 30.84 -2.53 15.62
N GLY A 55 31.87 -1.97 16.27
CA GLY A 55 31.70 -0.90 17.26
C GLY A 55 31.19 -1.34 18.64
N ASN A 56 31.04 -2.65 18.90
CA ASN A 56 30.51 -3.17 20.17
C ASN A 56 31.30 -2.69 21.41
N ASN A 57 32.63 -2.63 21.31
CA ASN A 57 33.48 -2.18 22.42
C ASN A 57 33.41 -0.66 22.63
N LEU A 58 33.24 0.11 21.56
CA LEU A 58 33.00 1.56 21.63
C LEU A 58 31.65 1.84 22.30
N PHE A 59 30.62 1.08 21.94
CA PHE A 59 29.30 1.17 22.58
C PHE A 59 29.37 0.84 24.07
N LEU A 60 30.06 -0.25 24.45
CA LEU A 60 30.21 -0.60 25.86
C LEU A 60 30.94 0.49 26.64
N ALA A 61 31.95 1.13 26.05
CA ALA A 61 32.63 2.27 26.67
C ALA A 61 31.69 3.47 26.84
N VAL A 62 30.93 3.82 25.80
CA VAL A 62 29.94 4.90 25.86
C VAL A 62 28.86 4.61 26.90
N TYR A 63 28.33 3.38 26.93
CA TYR A 63 27.32 2.95 27.89
C TYR A 63 27.83 3.00 29.33
N ALA A 64 29.01 2.44 29.60
CA ALA A 64 29.62 2.44 30.93
C ALA A 64 29.87 3.88 31.43
N ILE A 65 30.35 4.77 30.56
CA ILE A 65 30.59 6.17 30.92
C ILE A 65 29.28 6.93 31.12
N ALA A 66 28.25 6.65 30.32
CA ALA A 66 26.93 7.24 30.51
C ALA A 66 26.30 6.80 31.84
N GLU A 67 26.44 5.52 32.20
CA GLU A 67 25.99 4.98 33.49
C GLU A 67 26.76 5.60 34.66
N GLU A 68 28.10 5.61 34.60
CA GLU A 68 28.95 6.05 35.72
C GLU A 68 28.96 7.58 35.92
N VAL A 69 28.95 8.35 34.82
CA VAL A 69 29.15 9.81 34.88
C VAL A 69 27.84 10.57 34.73
N LEU A 70 27.00 10.19 33.77
CA LEU A 70 25.79 10.93 33.45
C LEU A 70 24.57 10.49 34.26
N ASP A 71 24.59 9.29 34.84
CA ASP A 71 23.45 8.67 35.54
C ASP A 71 22.18 8.60 34.67
N ASP A 72 22.37 8.60 33.33
CA ASP A 72 21.30 8.52 32.34
C ASP A 72 21.83 7.88 31.03
N THR A 73 21.55 6.57 30.89
CA THR A 73 21.93 5.74 29.74
C THR A 73 20.98 5.84 28.56
N LEU A 74 20.01 6.77 28.58
CA LEU A 74 19.07 7.01 27.48
C LEU A 74 18.99 8.49 27.05
N SER A 75 19.93 9.31 27.51
CA SER A 75 20.01 10.73 27.15
C SER A 75 20.60 10.99 25.76
N LEU A 76 20.24 12.12 25.14
CA LEU A 76 20.85 12.60 23.87
C LEU A 76 22.38 12.81 23.99
N SER A 77 22.90 12.99 25.20
CA SER A 77 24.34 13.03 25.48
C SER A 77 25.06 11.77 24.99
N ILE A 78 24.37 10.64 24.90
CA ILE A 78 24.93 9.39 24.40
C ILE A 78 25.20 9.45 22.90
N ILE A 79 24.37 10.15 22.14
CA ILE A 79 24.61 10.39 20.71
C ILE A 79 25.85 11.27 20.56
N GLN A 80 26.03 12.26 21.43
CA GLN A 80 27.23 13.12 21.42
C GLN A 80 28.49 12.34 21.80
N LEU A 81 28.42 11.47 22.81
CA LEU A 81 29.52 10.57 23.17
C LEU A 81 29.82 9.59 22.03
N TRP A 82 28.79 9.03 21.41
CA TRP A 82 28.93 8.13 20.28
C TRP A 82 29.57 8.82 19.08
N SER A 83 29.11 10.02 18.70
CA SER A 83 29.66 10.79 17.58
C SER A 83 31.16 11.05 17.72
N ALA A 84 31.66 11.21 18.95
CA ALA A 84 33.08 11.39 19.23
C ALA A 84 33.94 10.15 18.97
N VAL A 85 33.31 8.98 18.82
CA VAL A 85 34.01 7.71 18.60
C VAL A 85 33.51 6.93 17.39
N ALA A 86 32.45 7.40 16.73
CA ALA A 86 31.78 6.67 15.67
C ALA A 86 32.67 6.44 14.43
N GLU A 87 33.62 7.36 14.17
CA GLU A 87 34.65 7.18 13.14
C GLU A 87 35.49 5.90 13.35
N TRP A 88 35.70 5.50 14.60
CA TRP A 88 36.47 4.30 14.91
C TRP A 88 35.71 3.03 14.59
N GLN A 89 34.38 3.07 14.47
CA GLN A 89 33.61 1.95 13.93
C GLN A 89 33.96 1.73 12.45
N LEU A 90 34.01 2.80 11.65
CA LEU A 90 34.42 2.72 10.24
C LEU A 90 35.85 2.19 10.12
N TYR A 91 36.76 2.65 10.99
CA TYR A 91 38.13 2.14 11.08
C TYR A 91 38.17 0.63 11.40
N GLN A 92 37.37 0.16 12.35
CA GLN A 92 37.25 -1.27 12.67
C GLN A 92 36.69 -2.10 11.52
N MET A 93 35.89 -1.49 10.65
CA MET A 93 35.35 -2.11 9.43
C MET A 93 36.34 -2.06 8.25
N GLY A 94 37.50 -1.42 8.42
CA GLY A 94 38.53 -1.31 7.39
C GLY A 94 38.44 -0.05 6.52
N PHE A 95 37.53 0.89 6.84
CA PHE A 95 37.37 2.14 6.12
C PHE A 95 38.19 3.27 6.75
N LYS A 96 38.63 4.23 5.94
CA LYS A 96 39.24 5.48 6.40
C LYS A 96 38.26 6.63 6.21
N PRO A 97 37.87 7.35 7.27
CA PRO A 97 37.07 8.57 7.14
C PRO A 97 37.81 9.63 6.30
N HIS A 98 37.07 10.52 5.65
CA HIS A 98 37.65 11.62 4.89
C HIS A 98 38.33 12.62 5.84
N TYR A 99 39.67 12.56 5.97
CA TYR A 99 40.42 13.60 6.67
C TYR A 99 40.67 14.76 5.73
N ASP A 100 40.33 15.97 6.18
CA ASP A 100 40.75 17.22 5.54
C ASP A 100 42.26 17.17 5.32
N HIS A 101 42.69 17.52 4.10
CA HIS A 101 43.99 17.22 3.49
C HIS A 101 45.26 17.73 4.22
N ASP A 102 45.14 18.31 5.42
CA ASP A 102 46.24 18.93 6.18
C ASP A 102 46.66 18.17 7.45
N SER A 103 45.99 17.07 7.83
CA SER A 103 46.38 16.32 9.05
C SER A 103 47.30 15.13 8.74
N ASN A 104 48.62 15.35 8.83
CA ASN A 104 49.66 14.31 8.84
C ASN A 104 49.62 13.39 10.10
N LEU A 105 48.47 13.29 10.78
CA LEU A 105 48.30 12.47 11.98
C LEU A 105 47.72 11.12 11.58
N THR A 106 48.57 10.09 11.52
CA THR A 106 48.10 8.69 11.49
C THR A 106 47.51 8.34 12.85
N SER A 107 46.22 8.60 13.02
CA SER A 107 45.46 8.21 14.22
C SER A 107 45.53 6.69 14.39
N ARG A 108 46.25 6.22 15.41
CA ARG A 108 46.28 4.80 15.78
C ARG A 108 45.11 4.53 16.73
N TYR A 109 44.40 3.44 16.52
CA TYR A 109 43.34 3.00 17.42
C TYR A 109 43.93 2.73 18.82
N ASP A 110 43.61 3.59 19.78
CA ASP A 110 43.99 3.48 21.18
C ASP A 110 42.75 3.59 22.06
N PHE A 111 42.30 2.45 22.57
CA PHE A 111 41.09 2.37 23.38
C PHE A 111 41.22 3.15 24.71
N GLN A 112 42.41 3.24 25.29
CA GLN A 112 42.61 3.99 26.54
C GLN A 112 42.50 5.50 26.29
N ALA A 113 43.04 5.98 25.18
CA ALA A 113 42.89 7.38 24.75
C ALA A 113 41.41 7.69 24.43
N ILE A 114 40.73 6.80 23.71
CA ILE A 114 39.30 6.91 23.39
C ILE A 114 38.46 6.99 24.68
N TYR A 115 38.67 6.07 25.61
CA TYR A 115 37.95 6.04 26.89
C TYR A 115 38.21 7.31 27.72
N SER A 116 39.46 7.77 27.79
CA SER A 116 39.82 9.01 28.51
C SER A 116 39.16 10.25 27.90
N ASN A 117 39.06 10.31 26.56
CA ASN A 117 38.37 11.39 25.84
C ASN A 117 36.87 11.36 26.11
N LEU A 118 36.25 10.18 26.00
CA LEU A 118 34.83 9.99 26.33
C LEU A 118 34.53 10.42 27.78
N LEU A 119 35.40 10.06 28.73
CA LEU A 119 35.25 10.44 30.13
C LEU A 119 35.34 11.95 30.33
N TRP A 120 36.29 12.61 29.67
CA TRP A 120 36.41 14.07 29.70
C TRP A 120 35.18 14.75 29.09
N ARG A 121 34.69 14.26 27.95
CA ARG A 121 33.48 14.76 27.29
C ARG A 121 32.24 14.56 28.16
N ALA A 122 32.05 13.39 28.76
CA ALA A 122 30.91 13.13 29.65
C ALA A 122 30.92 14.08 30.85
N ASN A 123 32.10 14.34 31.44
CA ASN A 123 32.23 15.33 32.50
C ASN A 123 31.92 16.77 32.04
N ALA A 124 32.27 17.12 30.80
CA ALA A 124 31.90 18.40 30.21
C ALA A 124 30.38 18.49 29.98
N LEU A 125 29.75 17.43 29.46
CA LEU A 125 28.30 17.35 29.23
C LEU A 125 27.50 17.39 30.53
N LYS A 126 28.01 16.76 31.60
CA LYS A 126 27.41 16.85 32.95
C LYS A 126 27.42 18.28 33.51
N LYS A 127 28.43 19.07 33.17
CA LYS A 127 28.61 20.46 33.60
C LYS A 127 27.95 21.47 32.66
N ALA A 128 27.70 21.08 31.42
CA ALA A 128 27.00 21.91 30.45
C ALA A 128 25.55 22.11 30.93
N PRO A 129 24.98 23.32 30.79
CA PRO A 129 23.55 23.49 30.94
C PRO A 129 22.89 22.54 29.93
N GLN A 130 22.14 21.55 30.42
CA GLN A 130 21.43 20.65 29.53
C GLN A 130 20.57 21.52 28.61
N PRO A 131 20.66 21.36 27.27
CA PRO A 131 19.70 22.00 26.40
C PRO A 131 18.33 21.58 26.93
N ALA A 132 17.49 22.56 27.26
CA ALA A 132 16.15 22.27 27.75
C ALA A 132 15.53 21.28 26.76
N ARG A 133 15.19 20.07 27.24
CA ARG A 133 14.50 19.10 26.39
C ARG A 133 13.34 19.85 25.75
N PRO A 134 13.17 19.81 24.42
CA PRO A 134 12.02 20.44 23.81
C PRO A 134 10.80 19.86 24.54
N GLN A 135 10.03 20.73 25.20
CA GLN A 135 8.77 20.33 25.78
C GLN A 135 7.85 20.06 24.60
N LEU A 136 7.89 18.82 24.11
CA LEU A 136 6.99 18.37 23.08
C LEU A 136 5.58 18.48 23.64
N THR A 137 4.67 19.04 22.85
CA THR A 137 3.28 19.14 23.27
C THR A 137 2.66 17.76 23.15
N GLU A 138 2.22 17.20 24.28
CA GLU A 138 1.63 15.87 24.38
C GLU A 138 0.10 15.93 24.30
N ARG A 139 -0.49 15.11 23.41
CA ARG A 139 -1.94 14.92 23.32
C ARG A 139 -2.27 13.44 23.45
N PHE A 140 -2.80 13.06 24.61
CA PHE A 140 -3.19 11.68 24.88
C PHE A 140 -4.54 11.32 24.25
N GLY A 141 -4.68 10.07 23.85
CA GLY A 141 -5.87 9.49 23.28
C GLY A 141 -5.99 8.00 23.59
N GLN A 142 -6.99 7.35 22.99
CA GLN A 142 -7.14 5.91 23.01
C GLN A 142 -7.40 5.35 21.63
N ALA A 143 -6.78 4.22 21.36
CA ALA A 143 -7.20 3.32 20.30
C ALA A 143 -8.16 2.28 20.91
N VAL A 144 -9.40 2.23 20.41
CA VAL A 144 -10.43 1.28 20.87
C VAL A 144 -10.68 0.27 19.78
N TRP A 145 -10.49 -1.00 20.12
CA TRP A 145 -10.59 -2.12 19.20
C TRP A 145 -11.95 -2.78 19.34
N THR A 146 -12.56 -3.13 18.22
CA THR A 146 -13.69 -4.04 18.18
C THR A 146 -13.45 -5.09 17.12
N GLU A 147 -13.56 -6.35 17.51
CA GLU A 147 -13.47 -7.50 16.60
C GLU A 147 -14.67 -7.49 15.64
N HIS A 148 -14.38 -7.66 14.35
CA HIS A 148 -15.37 -7.81 13.30
C HIS A 148 -14.90 -8.94 12.36
N ASP A 149 -15.47 -10.13 12.54
CA ASP A 149 -15.03 -11.37 11.89
C ASP A 149 -13.55 -11.71 12.20
N GLU A 150 -12.67 -11.70 11.18
CA GLU A 150 -11.22 -11.92 11.29
C GLU A 150 -10.41 -10.61 11.23
N LEU A 151 -11.11 -9.47 11.16
CA LEU A 151 -10.52 -8.14 11.07
C LEU A 151 -10.88 -7.32 12.31
N VAL A 152 -10.19 -6.19 12.46
CA VAL A 152 -10.39 -5.30 13.60
C VAL A 152 -10.81 -3.93 13.10
N ASN A 153 -11.88 -3.40 13.70
CA ASN A 153 -12.23 -2.01 13.55
C ASN A 153 -11.53 -1.20 14.64
N ILE A 154 -10.86 -0.13 14.22
CA ILE A 154 -10.00 0.69 15.08
C ILE A 154 -10.60 2.09 15.18
N TRP A 155 -10.99 2.48 16.39
CA TRP A 155 -11.28 3.86 16.72
C TRP A 155 -10.04 4.54 17.28
N LEU A 156 -9.47 5.53 16.57
CA LEU A 156 -8.40 6.39 17.08
C LEU A 156 -9.00 7.70 17.62
N VAL A 157 -9.04 7.85 18.94
CA VAL A 157 -9.75 8.95 19.61
C VAL A 157 -8.79 9.77 20.46
N PHE A 158 -8.61 11.04 20.11
CA PHE A 158 -7.90 12.02 20.93
C PHE A 158 -8.89 13.02 21.52
N PRO A 159 -9.24 12.93 22.82
CA PRO A 159 -10.10 13.92 23.44
C PRO A 159 -9.35 15.25 23.59
N ASP A 160 -9.70 16.22 22.76
CA ASP A 160 -9.16 17.57 22.88
C ASP A 160 -9.69 18.27 24.15
N ARG A 161 -8.80 18.81 24.98
CA ARG A 161 -9.14 19.61 26.18
C ARG A 161 -9.26 21.10 25.88
N GLN A 162 -8.76 21.59 24.74
CA GLN A 162 -8.78 23.01 24.39
C GLN A 162 -9.12 23.23 22.90
N ARG A 163 -10.41 23.42 22.64
CA ARG A 163 -10.97 24.03 21.42
C ARG A 163 -10.55 23.40 20.08
N GLY A 164 -11.30 22.36 19.73
CA GLY A 164 -11.96 22.30 18.42
C GLY A 164 -11.18 21.70 17.27
N THR A 165 -10.10 20.94 17.50
CA THR A 165 -9.52 20.12 16.41
C THR A 165 -8.90 18.80 16.87
N MET A 166 -9.25 17.76 16.11
CA MET A 166 -9.10 16.31 16.28
C MET A 166 -9.94 15.66 17.40
N VAL A 167 -10.88 14.86 16.92
CA VAL A 167 -11.80 13.96 17.61
C VAL A 167 -11.97 12.77 16.66
N GLY A 168 -11.77 11.54 17.17
CA GLY A 168 -12.17 10.24 16.62
C GLY A 168 -12.12 10.00 15.10
N GLY A 169 -11.26 9.08 14.65
CA GLY A 169 -11.39 8.42 13.34
C GLY A 169 -11.69 6.93 13.51
N LEU A 170 -12.68 6.40 12.78
CA LEU A 170 -12.94 4.97 12.69
C LEU A 170 -12.35 4.41 11.39
N VAL A 171 -11.44 3.45 11.50
CA VAL A 171 -10.92 2.68 10.37
C VAL A 171 -11.42 1.25 10.48
N LEU A 172 -12.04 0.73 9.42
CA LEU A 172 -12.57 -0.63 9.40
C LEU A 172 -11.55 -1.65 8.89
N ASP A 173 -11.85 -2.91 9.14
CA ASP A 173 -11.28 -4.05 8.41
C ASP A 173 -9.75 -4.13 8.45
N GLN A 174 -9.16 -3.77 9.59
CA GLN A 174 -7.72 -3.78 9.78
C GLN A 174 -7.22 -5.18 10.13
N GLY A 175 -6.20 -5.65 9.41
CA GLY A 175 -5.54 -6.94 9.68
C GLY A 175 -4.56 -6.91 10.86
N SER A 176 -4.54 -5.86 11.66
CA SER A 176 -3.69 -5.72 12.86
C SER A 176 -4.28 -4.70 13.83
N LEU A 177 -3.97 -4.86 15.11
CA LEU A 177 -4.23 -3.84 16.15
C LEU A 177 -3.36 -2.59 15.94
N VAL A 178 -2.20 -2.69 15.29
CA VAL A 178 -1.39 -1.51 14.99
C VAL A 178 -1.73 -1.03 13.57
N PRO A 179 -2.21 0.23 13.40
CA PRO A 179 -2.46 0.78 12.08
C PRO A 179 -1.20 0.72 11.20
N ARG A 180 -1.33 0.17 9.99
CA ARG A 180 -0.20 0.05 9.06
C ARG A 180 0.18 1.41 8.47
N PRO A 181 1.44 1.64 8.08
CA PRO A 181 1.80 2.79 7.26
C PRO A 181 0.97 2.82 5.97
N GLY A 182 0.47 3.99 5.60
CA GLY A 182 -0.38 4.17 4.41
C GLY A 182 -1.55 5.12 4.65
N TRP A 183 -2.41 5.21 3.64
CA TRP A 183 -3.64 5.98 3.66
C TRP A 183 -4.81 5.11 4.14
N HIS A 184 -5.58 5.65 5.07
CA HIS A 184 -6.76 5.02 5.65
C HIS A 184 -7.95 5.94 5.49
N ARG A 185 -9.01 5.43 4.87
CA ARG A 185 -10.30 6.13 4.79
C ARG A 185 -11.04 5.89 6.10
N CYS A 186 -11.51 6.96 6.72
CA CYS A 186 -12.34 6.82 7.91
C CYS A 186 -13.81 6.68 7.54
N VAL A 187 -14.55 5.96 8.37
CA VAL A 187 -16.00 5.84 8.25
C VAL A 187 -16.65 7.18 8.55
N ILE A 188 -17.57 7.57 7.67
CA ILE A 188 -18.41 8.76 7.84
C ILE A 188 -19.90 8.42 7.89
N ASP A 189 -20.25 7.14 7.77
CA ASP A 189 -21.62 6.65 7.78
C ASP A 189 -22.21 6.71 9.20
N PRO A 190 -23.27 7.51 9.46
CA PRO A 190 -23.86 7.64 10.79
C PRO A 190 -24.36 6.32 11.37
N GLU A 191 -24.89 5.40 10.56
CA GLU A 191 -25.40 4.12 11.05
C GLU A 191 -24.25 3.22 11.49
N GLU A 192 -23.23 3.12 10.66
CA GLU A 192 -22.02 2.33 10.94
C GLU A 192 -21.22 2.89 12.12
N LEU A 193 -21.07 4.21 12.20
CA LEU A 193 -20.47 4.89 13.34
C LEU A 193 -21.26 4.64 14.63
N ARG A 194 -22.60 4.64 14.56
CA ARG A 194 -23.44 4.37 15.73
C ARG A 194 -23.29 2.92 16.20
N GLU A 195 -23.28 1.96 15.29
CA GLU A 195 -23.13 0.54 15.59
C GLU A 195 -21.77 0.24 16.21
N THR A 196 -20.71 0.67 15.54
CA THR A 196 -19.32 0.47 15.99
C THR A 196 -19.02 1.26 17.26
N ALA A 197 -19.54 2.48 17.45
CA ALA A 197 -19.39 3.22 18.71
C ALA A 197 -20.14 2.51 19.86
N THR A 198 -21.30 1.89 19.58
CA THR A 198 -22.03 1.09 20.58
C THR A 198 -21.23 -0.14 21.01
N ALA A 199 -20.53 -0.79 20.07
CA ALA A 199 -19.61 -1.89 20.36
C ALA A 199 -18.37 -1.40 21.13
N ALA A 200 -17.75 -0.30 20.69
CA ALA A 200 -16.56 0.29 21.31
C ALA A 200 -16.81 0.74 22.76
N LEU A 201 -17.99 1.29 23.06
CA LEU A 201 -18.41 1.64 24.43
C LEU A 201 -18.51 0.42 25.37
N LYS A 202 -18.68 -0.79 24.83
CA LYS A 202 -18.71 -2.05 25.59
C LYS A 202 -17.36 -2.79 25.57
N SER A 203 -16.42 -2.36 24.73
CA SER A 203 -15.13 -3.03 24.55
C SER A 203 -14.19 -2.75 25.72
N TRP A 204 -13.57 -3.82 26.20
CA TRP A 204 -12.49 -3.78 27.20
C TRP A 204 -11.11 -3.61 26.54
N SER A 205 -11.02 -3.83 25.23
CA SER A 205 -9.79 -3.79 24.46
C SER A 205 -9.49 -2.35 24.04
N ARG A 206 -8.71 -1.65 24.86
CA ARG A 206 -8.29 -0.26 24.62
C ARG A 206 -6.80 -0.11 24.85
N SER A 207 -6.11 0.56 23.95
CA SER A 207 -4.70 0.90 24.11
C SER A 207 -4.51 2.40 24.16
N PRO A 208 -3.74 2.92 25.12
CA PRO A 208 -3.35 4.32 25.12
C PRO A 208 -2.56 4.69 23.85
N ILE A 209 -2.89 5.85 23.29
CA ILE A 209 -2.15 6.48 22.19
C ILE A 209 -1.76 7.90 22.58
N LEU A 210 -0.74 8.43 21.93
CA LEU A 210 -0.21 9.76 22.20
C LEU A 210 0.21 10.41 20.88
N LEU A 211 -0.05 11.71 20.75
CA LEU A 211 0.57 12.54 19.72
C LEU A 211 1.57 13.51 20.35
N THR A 212 2.73 13.61 19.73
CA THR A 212 3.74 14.63 20.04
C THR A 212 3.98 15.49 18.82
N SER A 213 3.91 16.81 18.98
CA SER A 213 4.18 17.75 17.88
C SER A 213 5.67 18.10 17.82
N VAL A 214 6.28 17.87 16.65
CA VAL A 214 7.72 18.02 16.35
C VAL A 214 7.84 18.80 15.05
N GLU A 215 8.41 20.01 15.08
CA GLU A 215 8.49 20.92 13.92
C GLU A 215 7.15 21.14 13.17
N GLY A 216 6.02 21.06 13.89
CA GLY A 216 4.67 21.19 13.31
C GLY A 216 4.11 19.91 12.68
N GLN A 217 4.81 18.78 12.83
CA GLN A 217 4.34 17.44 12.46
C GLN A 217 3.88 16.67 13.69
N ASP A 218 2.79 15.92 13.58
CA ASP A 218 2.26 15.10 14.68
C ASP A 218 2.80 13.66 14.58
N VAL A 219 3.56 13.23 15.59
CA VAL A 219 4.08 11.86 15.69
C VAL A 219 3.14 11.01 16.55
N LEU A 220 2.65 9.90 16.01
CA LEU A 220 1.79 8.94 16.68
C LEU A 220 2.60 7.89 17.44
N TRP A 221 2.27 7.76 18.72
CA TRP A 221 2.75 6.73 19.62
C TRP A 221 1.60 5.87 20.08
N MET A 222 1.86 4.59 20.28
CA MET A 222 0.90 3.64 20.78
C MET A 222 1.56 2.75 21.82
N ARG A 223 0.85 2.48 22.91
CA ARG A 223 1.31 1.49 23.89
C ARG A 223 1.00 0.10 23.36
N VAL A 224 2.06 -0.67 23.07
CA VAL A 224 1.99 -1.99 22.47
C VAL A 224 2.58 -3.01 23.43
N GLU A 225 1.95 -4.18 23.52
CA GLU A 225 2.45 -5.30 24.30
C GLU A 225 3.68 -5.91 23.58
N SER A 226 4.79 -6.03 24.29
CA SER A 226 6.02 -6.65 23.79
C SER A 226 6.47 -7.78 24.72
N GLU A 227 7.45 -8.58 24.30
CA GLU A 227 8.05 -9.63 25.15
C GLU A 227 8.61 -9.09 26.49
N ALA A 228 8.89 -7.78 26.57
CA ALA A 228 9.39 -7.11 27.78
C ALA A 228 8.28 -6.42 28.60
N GLY A 229 7.02 -6.56 28.20
CA GLY A 229 5.86 -5.86 28.76
C GLY A 229 5.32 -4.77 27.83
N GLU A 230 4.32 -4.04 28.31
CA GLU A 230 3.71 -2.92 27.58
C GLU A 230 4.62 -1.69 27.56
N ASP A 231 5.07 -1.29 26.36
CA ASP A 231 5.89 -0.09 26.17
C ASP A 231 5.35 0.80 25.03
N TRP A 232 5.76 2.07 25.03
CA TRP A 232 5.42 3.02 24.00
C TRP A 232 6.23 2.75 22.74
N SER A 233 5.53 2.45 21.65
CA SER A 233 6.11 2.29 20.32
C SER A 233 5.75 3.48 19.46
N CYS A 234 6.76 4.04 18.78
CA CYS A 234 6.54 5.04 17.76
C CYS A 234 5.97 4.37 16.51
N ILE A 235 4.79 4.82 16.07
CA ILE A 235 4.10 4.25 14.90
C ILE A 235 4.48 5.00 13.63
N GLY A 236 4.62 6.33 13.71
CA GLY A 236 5.02 7.17 12.59
C GLY A 236 4.38 8.56 12.63
N LEU A 237 4.53 9.30 11.55
CA LEU A 237 3.89 10.60 11.36
C LEU A 237 2.41 10.41 11.02
N LEU A 238 1.53 11.09 11.75
CA LEU A 238 0.08 11.07 11.54
C LEU A 238 -0.38 12.36 10.89
N GLU A 239 -0.92 12.25 9.68
CA GLU A 239 -1.68 13.30 9.02
C GLU A 239 -3.16 12.90 9.03
N TYR A 240 -4.08 13.86 9.10
CA TYR A 240 -5.50 13.56 9.07
C TYR A 240 -6.32 14.66 8.40
N GLY A 241 -7.45 14.24 7.81
CA GLY A 241 -8.40 15.15 7.17
C GLY A 241 -9.29 15.86 8.20
N PRO A 242 -9.73 17.10 7.91
CA PRO A 242 -10.64 17.82 8.78
C PRO A 242 -12.00 17.10 8.88
N PRO A 243 -12.74 17.23 10.00
CA PRO A 243 -14.11 16.76 10.10
C PRO A 243 -15.05 17.51 9.15
N PRO A 244 -16.30 17.05 8.95
CA PRO A 244 -17.32 17.79 8.19
C PRO A 244 -17.50 19.23 8.71
N GLU A 245 -17.90 20.16 7.84
CA GLU A 245 -18.15 21.55 8.26
C GLU A 245 -19.09 21.60 9.47
N ARG A 246 -18.72 22.38 10.49
CA ARG A 246 -19.46 22.54 11.76
C ARG A 246 -19.56 21.28 12.62
N LYS A 247 -18.86 20.20 12.27
CA LYS A 247 -18.67 19.03 13.13
C LYS A 247 -17.24 18.98 13.65
N SER A 248 -17.05 18.40 14.83
CA SER A 248 -15.71 18.15 15.41
C SER A 248 -15.19 16.75 15.08
N HIS A 249 -16.07 15.81 14.69
CA HIS A 249 -15.76 14.43 14.27
C HIS A 249 -16.70 13.94 13.15
N PRO A 250 -16.35 12.84 12.44
CA PRO A 250 -15.10 12.10 12.54
C PRO A 250 -14.09 12.76 11.60
N ILE A 251 -12.81 12.54 11.85
CA ILE A 251 -11.83 12.83 10.80
C ILE A 251 -12.12 11.92 9.60
N ARG A 252 -11.91 12.41 8.38
CA ARG A 252 -12.37 11.73 7.15
C ARG A 252 -11.39 10.71 6.59
N TRP A 253 -10.12 10.95 6.89
CA TRP A 253 -9.02 10.08 6.51
C TRP A 253 -7.89 10.32 7.49
N LEU A 254 -7.01 9.34 7.58
CA LEU A 254 -5.73 9.47 8.23
C LEU A 254 -4.65 8.84 7.38
N ARG A 255 -3.43 9.35 7.50
CA ARG A 255 -2.26 8.82 6.82
C ARG A 255 -1.16 8.64 7.84
N ILE A 256 -0.57 7.45 7.83
CA ILE A 256 0.58 7.12 8.66
C ILE A 256 1.79 6.98 7.74
N SER A 257 2.83 7.76 8.00
CA SER A 257 4.05 7.77 7.20
C SER A 257 5.29 7.57 8.06
N ALA A 258 6.38 7.18 7.41
CA ALA A 258 7.67 7.06 8.09
C ALA A 258 8.12 8.44 8.58
N LEU A 259 8.80 8.46 9.73
CA LEU A 259 9.42 9.67 10.26
C LEU A 259 10.53 10.17 9.35
N ALA A 260 10.60 11.48 9.17
CA ALA A 260 11.78 12.12 8.63
C ALA A 260 12.98 11.88 9.59
N PRO A 261 14.21 11.74 9.07
CA PRO A 261 15.40 11.54 9.90
C PRO A 261 15.55 12.60 11.01
N GLU A 262 15.22 13.85 10.71
CA GLU A 262 15.30 14.99 11.62
C GLU A 262 14.33 14.82 12.80
N ALA A 263 13.05 14.57 12.50
CA ALA A 263 12.03 14.30 13.52
C ALA A 263 12.37 13.07 14.37
N SER A 264 12.99 12.04 13.77
CA SER A 264 13.44 10.85 14.48
C SER A 264 14.55 11.14 15.50
N VAL A 265 15.39 12.14 15.25
CA VAL A 265 16.45 12.56 16.19
C VAL A 265 15.85 13.39 17.33
N GLU A 266 14.87 14.24 17.06
CA GLU A 266 14.24 15.06 18.11
C GLU A 266 13.44 14.26 19.13
N ILE A 267 12.77 13.19 18.69
CA ILE A 267 11.99 12.32 19.58
C ILE A 267 12.82 11.21 20.23
N GLN A 268 14.12 11.14 19.96
CA GLN A 268 14.96 10.08 20.50
C GLN A 268 15.13 10.21 22.00
N GLY A 269 14.82 9.14 22.74
CA GLY A 269 14.85 9.14 24.21
C GLY A 269 13.68 9.88 24.86
N PHE A 270 12.69 10.33 24.06
CA PHE A 270 11.44 10.86 24.57
C PHE A 270 10.72 9.82 25.44
N ARG A 271 10.22 10.25 26.59
CA ARG A 271 9.40 9.44 27.49
C ARG A 271 8.08 10.17 27.71
N PRO A 272 6.95 9.60 27.24
CA PRO A 272 5.62 10.13 27.50
C PRO A 272 5.38 10.42 28.99
N SER A 273 4.67 11.50 29.29
CA SER A 273 4.18 11.73 30.65
C SER A 273 3.13 10.71 31.09
N SER A 274 2.76 10.74 32.38
CA SER A 274 1.75 9.83 32.93
C SER A 274 0.39 10.07 32.28
N LEU A 275 -0.31 8.98 31.95
CA LEU A 275 -1.64 9.03 31.36
C LEU A 275 -2.62 9.85 32.23
N PRO A 276 -3.44 10.72 31.63
CA PRO A 276 -4.50 11.41 32.35
C PRO A 276 -5.51 10.42 32.95
N SER A 277 -5.91 10.62 34.20
CA SER A 277 -6.80 9.71 34.94
C SER A 277 -8.23 9.65 34.39
N ASP A 278 -8.67 10.71 33.71
CA ASP A 278 -9.99 10.89 33.09
C ASP A 278 -10.05 10.49 31.60
N LEU A 279 -8.94 10.02 31.02
CA LEU A 279 -8.82 9.70 29.58
C LEU A 279 -9.94 8.77 29.08
N ASN A 280 -10.23 7.69 29.82
CA ASN A 280 -11.32 6.75 29.51
C ASN A 280 -12.68 7.45 29.43
N GLN A 281 -12.96 8.32 30.41
CA GLN A 281 -14.23 9.03 30.49
C GLN A 281 -14.37 10.02 29.33
N SER A 282 -13.31 10.73 28.97
CA SER A 282 -13.32 11.67 27.85
C SER A 282 -13.52 10.95 26.50
N VAL A 283 -12.89 9.80 26.29
CA VAL A 283 -13.08 8.97 25.09
C VAL A 283 -14.52 8.44 25.02
N ASP A 284 -15.07 7.97 26.13
CA ASP A 284 -16.46 7.49 26.19
C ASP A 284 -17.48 8.60 25.85
N VAL A 285 -17.23 9.85 26.23
CA VAL A 285 -18.09 10.98 25.84
C VAL A 285 -18.15 11.11 24.32
N LEU A 286 -17.00 11.06 23.65
CA LEU A 286 -16.91 11.15 22.19
C LEU A 286 -17.58 9.96 21.48
N LEU A 287 -17.40 8.75 22.00
CA LEU A 287 -18.09 7.57 21.47
C LEU A 287 -19.62 7.65 21.68
N ARG A 288 -20.09 8.23 22.78
CA ARG A 288 -21.54 8.48 23.00
C ARG A 288 -22.07 9.54 22.03
N GLU A 289 -21.28 10.57 21.71
CA GLU A 289 -21.64 11.54 20.69
C GLU A 289 -21.76 10.89 19.31
N ALA A 290 -20.79 10.06 18.90
CA ALA A 290 -20.86 9.30 17.65
C ALA A 290 -22.09 8.36 17.61
N LYS A 291 -22.40 7.70 18.74
CA LYS A 291 -23.62 6.88 18.90
C LYS A 291 -24.91 7.69 18.73
N SER A 292 -24.90 8.98 19.06
CA SER A 292 -26.08 9.84 18.94
C SER A 292 -26.34 10.33 17.52
N TRP A 293 -25.45 10.03 16.57
CA TRP A 293 -25.59 10.51 15.21
C TRP A 293 -26.76 9.89 14.48
N THR A 294 -27.43 10.76 13.74
CA THR A 294 -28.60 10.44 12.94
C THR A 294 -28.40 11.05 11.55
N GLY A 295 -28.61 10.27 10.52
CA GLY A 295 -28.59 10.74 9.15
C GLY A 295 -28.84 9.56 8.22
N ALA A 296 -29.83 9.68 7.33
CA ALA A 296 -30.08 8.65 6.35
C ALA A 296 -29.05 8.78 5.22
N ILE A 297 -28.26 7.72 5.02
CA ILE A 297 -27.46 7.54 3.82
C ILE A 297 -28.26 6.70 2.84
N LYS A 298 -28.23 7.10 1.58
CA LYS A 298 -28.77 6.33 0.47
C LYS A 298 -27.67 5.98 -0.50
N ASP A 299 -27.53 4.68 -0.74
CA ASP A 299 -26.73 4.15 -1.83
C ASP A 299 -27.38 4.50 -3.17
N VAL A 300 -26.62 5.17 -4.02
CA VAL A 300 -27.09 5.62 -5.33
C VAL A 300 -26.17 5.19 -6.45
N LYS A 301 -26.77 5.02 -7.63
CA LYS A 301 -26.07 5.05 -8.90
C LYS A 301 -26.13 6.46 -9.48
N CYS A 302 -25.05 6.90 -10.09
CA CYS A 302 -24.95 8.20 -10.76
C CYS A 302 -25.09 8.00 -12.26
N LEU A 303 -26.24 8.33 -12.84
CA LEU A 303 -26.40 8.35 -14.29
C LEU A 303 -25.92 9.69 -14.84
N LEU A 304 -24.84 9.69 -15.61
CA LEU A 304 -24.32 10.83 -16.33
C LEU A 304 -24.89 10.87 -17.77
N THR A 305 -25.46 12.01 -18.16
CA THR A 305 -25.96 12.29 -19.51
C THR A 305 -25.69 13.76 -19.86
N VAL A 306 -25.97 14.17 -21.11
CA VAL A 306 -26.04 15.58 -21.51
C VAL A 306 -27.48 15.93 -21.89
N ASP A 307 -27.98 17.05 -21.39
CA ASP A 307 -29.19 17.70 -21.90
C ASP A 307 -28.78 18.54 -23.12
N VAL A 308 -29.10 18.05 -24.31
CA VAL A 308 -28.68 18.65 -25.59
C VAL A 308 -29.34 20.00 -25.82
N GLU A 309 -30.57 20.20 -25.36
CA GLU A 309 -31.31 21.46 -25.55
C GLU A 309 -30.73 22.56 -24.67
N LYS A 310 -30.40 22.22 -23.41
CA LYS A 310 -29.78 23.16 -22.47
C LYS A 310 -28.26 23.28 -22.63
N GLY A 311 -27.63 22.32 -23.30
CA GLY A 311 -26.18 22.24 -23.43
C GLY A 311 -25.46 22.04 -22.10
N VAL A 312 -25.99 21.21 -21.19
CA VAL A 312 -25.41 20.95 -19.85
C VAL A 312 -25.25 19.46 -19.57
N TYR A 313 -24.20 19.08 -18.84
CA TYR A 313 -24.14 17.77 -18.20
C TYR A 313 -25.23 17.66 -17.14
N ARG A 314 -25.90 16.50 -17.08
CA ARG A 314 -26.88 16.15 -16.07
C ARG A 314 -26.45 14.86 -15.37
N VAL A 315 -26.37 14.91 -14.04
CA VAL A 315 -26.15 13.74 -13.19
C VAL A 315 -27.42 13.47 -12.39
N GLU A 316 -28.03 12.30 -12.62
CA GLU A 316 -29.18 11.82 -11.85
C GLU A 316 -28.72 10.81 -10.80
N PHE A 317 -29.09 11.03 -9.54
CA PHE A 317 -28.82 10.09 -8.45
C PHE A 317 -30.00 9.16 -8.30
N ARG A 318 -29.80 7.87 -8.58
CA ARG A 318 -30.85 6.87 -8.57
C ARG A 318 -30.64 5.90 -7.42
N GLU A 319 -31.68 5.68 -6.63
CA GLU A 319 -31.61 4.72 -5.53
C GLU A 319 -31.27 3.31 -6.05
N ARG A 320 -30.28 2.67 -5.41
CA ARG A 320 -29.80 1.33 -5.82
C ARG A 320 -30.82 0.23 -5.53
N THR A 321 -31.64 0.38 -4.50
CA THR A 321 -32.61 -0.61 -4.03
C THR A 321 -34.04 -0.21 -4.39
N GLY A 322 -34.61 -0.84 -5.43
CA GLY A 322 -36.01 -0.68 -5.81
C GLY A 322 -36.32 -1.23 -7.21
N SER A 323 -37.52 -1.74 -7.42
CA SER A 323 -37.98 -2.25 -8.74
C SER A 323 -38.27 -1.12 -9.76
N LYS A 324 -38.29 0.14 -9.31
CA LYS A 324 -38.21 1.34 -10.14
C LYS A 324 -37.12 2.24 -9.58
N ALA A 325 -36.07 2.49 -10.35
CA ALA A 325 -35.03 3.44 -10.00
C ALA A 325 -35.63 4.83 -9.80
N MET A 326 -35.81 5.25 -8.55
CA MET A 326 -36.29 6.58 -8.20
C MET A 326 -35.12 7.55 -8.24
N VAL A 327 -35.29 8.67 -8.95
CA VAL A 327 -34.32 9.76 -8.96
C VAL A 327 -34.49 10.56 -7.66
N LEU A 328 -33.45 10.58 -6.82
CA LEU A 328 -33.42 11.25 -5.52
C LEU A 328 -33.02 12.73 -5.63
N ASP A 329 -32.11 13.04 -6.55
CA ASP A 329 -31.67 14.42 -6.84
C ASP A 329 -31.14 14.50 -8.27
N THR A 330 -30.93 15.72 -8.77
CA THR A 330 -30.33 15.97 -10.09
C THR A 330 -29.42 17.19 -10.03
N ARG A 331 -28.22 17.07 -10.59
CA ARG A 331 -27.25 18.16 -10.74
C ARG A 331 -27.01 18.45 -12.21
N GLU A 332 -26.99 19.74 -12.55
CA GLU A 332 -26.72 20.22 -13.90
C GLU A 332 -25.55 21.20 -13.87
N THR A 333 -24.60 21.06 -14.81
CA THR A 333 -23.49 22.02 -15.01
C THR A 333 -23.03 22.00 -16.47
N PRO A 334 -22.66 23.14 -17.07
CA PRO A 334 -22.01 23.14 -18.38
C PRO A 334 -20.52 22.73 -18.31
N SER A 335 -19.89 22.75 -17.14
CA SER A 335 -18.44 22.53 -16.98
C SER A 335 -18.08 21.06 -16.83
N THR A 336 -17.11 20.61 -17.64
CA THR A 336 -16.61 19.23 -17.59
C THR A 336 -15.81 18.96 -16.31
N ASP A 337 -15.01 19.93 -15.86
CA ASP A 337 -14.22 19.80 -14.62
C ASP A 337 -15.12 19.75 -13.38
N GLU A 338 -16.22 20.51 -13.38
CA GLU A 338 -17.20 20.45 -12.29
C GLU A 338 -17.89 19.10 -12.22
N VAL A 339 -18.31 18.52 -13.36
CA VAL A 339 -18.97 17.20 -13.35
C VAL A 339 -18.00 16.08 -12.96
N ILE A 340 -16.74 16.11 -13.44
CA ILE A 340 -15.71 15.17 -13.00
C ILE A 340 -15.46 15.34 -11.50
N GLY A 341 -15.23 16.57 -11.03
CA GLY A 341 -14.98 16.86 -9.62
C GLY A 341 -16.14 16.45 -8.71
N PHE A 342 -17.36 16.58 -9.22
CA PHE A 342 -18.57 16.16 -8.52
C PHE A 342 -18.71 14.64 -8.46
N LEU A 343 -18.56 13.90 -9.56
CA LEU A 343 -18.65 12.43 -9.56
C LEU A 343 -17.57 11.77 -8.70
N ARG A 344 -16.45 12.46 -8.52
CA ARG A 344 -15.34 12.06 -7.64
C ARG A 344 -15.49 12.54 -6.21
N HIS A 345 -16.56 13.26 -5.89
CA HIS A 345 -16.68 13.96 -4.61
C HIS A 345 -16.46 13.03 -3.41
N PRO A 346 -17.10 11.84 -3.30
CA PRO A 346 -16.87 10.94 -2.17
C PRO A 346 -15.42 10.49 -2.01
N GLN A 347 -14.73 10.23 -3.12
CA GLN A 347 -13.31 9.83 -3.10
C GLN A 347 -12.39 11.01 -2.80
N ARG A 348 -12.70 12.21 -3.32
CA ARG A 348 -11.85 13.41 -3.22
C ARG A 348 -11.96 14.10 -1.86
N THR A 349 -13.18 14.24 -1.35
CA THR A 349 -13.46 15.02 -0.12
C THR A 349 -13.63 14.12 1.10
N GLY A 350 -13.87 12.82 0.89
CA GLY A 350 -14.30 11.93 1.95
C GLY A 350 -15.67 12.31 2.53
N GLU A 351 -16.54 12.96 1.74
CA GLU A 351 -17.90 13.35 2.14
C GLU A 351 -18.96 12.78 1.20
N TYR A 352 -20.19 12.62 1.70
CA TYR A 352 -21.37 12.31 0.90
C TYR A 352 -22.21 13.56 0.66
N PRO A 353 -22.38 14.01 -0.60
CA PRO A 353 -23.22 15.14 -0.93
C PRO A 353 -24.63 15.01 -0.37
N VAL A 354 -25.17 16.14 0.06
CA VAL A 354 -26.48 16.22 0.71
C VAL A 354 -27.51 16.75 -0.28
N THR A 355 -28.64 16.05 -0.41
CA THR A 355 -29.79 16.53 -1.18
C THR A 355 -30.46 17.72 -0.49
N ARG A 356 -31.37 18.42 -1.17
CA ARG A 356 -32.16 19.50 -0.56
C ARG A 356 -32.96 19.04 0.66
N ASP A 357 -33.35 17.77 0.69
CA ASP A 357 -34.12 17.14 1.76
C ASP A 357 -33.25 16.59 2.90
N GLY A 358 -31.93 16.84 2.88
CA GLY A 358 -31.02 16.44 3.96
C GLY A 358 -30.53 14.99 3.89
N ILE A 359 -30.73 14.29 2.77
CA ILE A 359 -30.30 12.90 2.58
C ILE A 359 -28.84 12.88 2.08
N HIS A 360 -27.99 12.06 2.69
CA HIS A 360 -26.62 11.86 2.24
C HIS A 360 -26.57 10.81 1.13
N LEU A 361 -25.89 11.12 0.03
CA LEU A 361 -25.78 10.25 -1.14
C LEU A 361 -24.42 9.55 -1.18
N ARG A 362 -24.42 8.22 -1.11
CA ARG A 362 -23.22 7.37 -1.17
C ARG A 362 -23.13 6.67 -2.52
N TRP A 363 -21.96 6.75 -3.15
CA TRP A 363 -21.60 5.99 -4.34
C TRP A 363 -20.09 5.79 -4.42
N ASP A 364 -19.68 4.73 -5.10
CA ASP A 364 -18.31 4.47 -5.53
C ASP A 364 -18.13 5.01 -6.96
N CYS A 365 -17.22 5.98 -7.13
CA CYS A 365 -16.96 6.57 -8.45
C CYS A 365 -16.40 5.57 -9.47
N LEU A 366 -15.87 4.42 -9.02
CA LEU A 366 -15.33 3.38 -9.88
C LEU A 366 -16.40 2.40 -10.39
N LYS A 367 -17.52 2.26 -9.65
CA LYS A 367 -18.51 1.19 -9.86
C LYS A 367 -19.93 1.69 -10.12
N ASP A 368 -20.31 2.78 -9.48
CA ASP A 368 -21.70 3.24 -9.43
C ASP A 368 -22.02 4.35 -10.45
N VAL A 369 -21.04 4.78 -11.27
CA VAL A 369 -21.24 5.78 -12.33
C VAL A 369 -21.63 5.09 -13.63
N GLU A 370 -22.82 5.42 -14.14
CA GLU A 370 -23.35 4.94 -15.41
C GLU A 370 -23.27 6.07 -16.46
N TYR A 371 -22.78 5.74 -17.66
CA TYR A 371 -22.60 6.70 -18.75
C TYR A 371 -23.67 6.46 -19.80
N LYS A 372 -24.52 7.45 -20.06
CA LYS A 372 -25.56 7.37 -21.09
C LYS A 372 -25.09 7.99 -22.39
N ASP A 373 -25.31 7.27 -23.49
CA ASP A 373 -25.08 7.80 -24.84
C ASP A 373 -26.00 8.99 -25.13
N VAL A 374 -25.39 10.04 -25.68
CA VAL A 374 -26.05 11.29 -26.01
C VAL A 374 -26.35 11.31 -27.51
N PRO A 375 -27.63 11.32 -27.93
CA PRO A 375 -27.99 11.43 -29.34
C PRO A 375 -27.69 12.85 -29.85
N VAL A 376 -26.98 12.94 -30.96
CA VAL A 376 -26.69 14.21 -31.65
C VAL A 376 -27.06 14.11 -33.13
N GLU A 377 -27.40 15.25 -33.73
CA GLU A 377 -27.69 15.33 -35.16
C GLU A 377 -26.37 15.37 -35.94
N GLY A 378 -26.12 14.33 -36.74
CA GLY A 378 -24.91 14.18 -37.53
C GLY A 378 -24.89 15.07 -38.76
N SER A 379 -23.72 15.15 -39.39
CA SER A 379 -23.37 16.04 -40.52
C SER A 379 -24.24 15.88 -41.80
N ARG A 380 -25.21 14.97 -41.81
CA ARG A 380 -26.10 14.62 -42.94
C ARG A 380 -27.52 14.25 -42.50
N GLY A 381 -27.96 14.68 -41.32
CA GLY A 381 -29.26 14.30 -40.75
C GLY A 381 -29.35 12.84 -40.27
N LYS A 382 -28.21 12.13 -40.18
CA LYS A 382 -28.13 10.81 -39.53
C LYS A 382 -28.02 11.00 -38.02
N ARG A 383 -28.70 10.18 -37.23
CA ARG A 383 -28.50 10.13 -35.78
C ARG A 383 -27.11 9.58 -35.49
N GLU A 384 -26.31 10.37 -34.78
CA GLU A 384 -25.02 9.98 -34.23
C GLU A 384 -25.14 9.94 -32.70
N TRP A 385 -24.19 9.27 -32.04
CA TRP A 385 -24.15 9.16 -30.59
C TRP A 385 -22.78 9.59 -30.06
N ILE A 386 -22.79 10.33 -28.96
CA ILE A 386 -21.60 10.65 -28.17
C ILE A 386 -21.62 9.77 -26.93
N SER A 387 -20.63 8.91 -26.77
CA SER A 387 -20.45 8.12 -25.56
C SER A 387 -19.73 8.96 -24.52
N LEU A 388 -20.25 9.04 -23.30
CA LEU A 388 -19.61 9.81 -22.21
C LEU A 388 -18.50 9.03 -21.48
N THR A 389 -18.23 7.79 -21.91
CA THR A 389 -17.21 6.92 -21.33
C THR A 389 -15.79 7.50 -21.43
N PHE A 390 -15.53 8.45 -22.34
CA PHE A 390 -14.24 9.16 -22.42
C PHE A 390 -13.88 9.93 -21.13
N LEU A 391 -14.85 10.20 -20.25
CA LEU A 391 -14.63 10.85 -18.95
C LEU A 391 -14.15 9.86 -17.87
N LYS A 392 -14.35 8.54 -18.08
CA LYS A 392 -14.06 7.49 -17.10
C LYS A 392 -12.61 7.52 -16.58
N PRO A 393 -11.57 7.68 -17.42
CA PRO A 393 -10.19 7.76 -16.92
C PRO A 393 -9.97 8.90 -15.92
N LEU A 394 -10.54 10.08 -16.16
CA LEU A 394 -10.40 11.25 -15.29
C LEU A 394 -11.26 11.16 -14.02
N ILE A 395 -12.40 10.46 -14.09
CA ILE A 395 -13.25 10.16 -12.93
C ILE A 395 -12.52 9.16 -12.02
N HIS A 396 -11.95 8.09 -12.58
CA HIS A 396 -11.27 7.06 -11.80
C HIS A 396 -9.89 7.53 -11.29
N ARG A 397 -9.19 8.39 -12.06
CA ARG A 397 -7.84 8.87 -11.74
C ARG A 397 -7.64 10.34 -12.14
N HIS A 398 -7.44 11.22 -11.15
CA HIS A 398 -7.31 12.67 -11.38
C HIS A 398 -6.19 13.08 -12.35
N SER A 399 -5.06 12.37 -12.28
CA SER A 399 -3.83 12.67 -13.02
C SER A 399 -3.63 11.66 -14.14
N PHE A 400 -4.72 11.28 -14.81
CA PHE A 400 -4.65 10.41 -15.97
C PHE A 400 -4.01 11.17 -17.15
N PHE A 401 -2.68 11.06 -17.26
CA PHE A 401 -1.84 11.65 -18.31
C PHE A 401 -2.24 13.10 -18.70
N PRO A 402 -2.18 14.06 -17.75
CA PRO A 402 -2.77 15.40 -17.92
C PRO A 402 -2.20 16.19 -19.10
N ASP A 403 -0.98 15.88 -19.55
CA ASP A 403 -0.34 16.55 -20.68
C ASP A 403 -0.91 16.10 -22.04
N TYR A 404 -1.47 14.89 -22.11
CA TYR A 404 -1.87 14.25 -23.37
C TYR A 404 -3.36 13.89 -23.43
N TYR A 405 -4.00 13.61 -22.29
CA TYR A 405 -5.41 13.25 -22.19
C TYR A 405 -6.25 14.45 -21.74
N SER A 406 -6.61 15.30 -22.70
CA SER A 406 -7.51 16.43 -22.48
C SER A 406 -8.95 16.06 -22.82
N VAL A 407 -9.90 16.69 -22.12
CA VAL A 407 -11.34 16.60 -22.41
C VAL A 407 -11.90 17.97 -22.76
N PRO A 408 -13.03 18.06 -23.51
CA PRO A 408 -13.70 19.33 -23.77
C PRO A 408 -14.00 20.05 -22.45
N ARG A 409 -13.82 21.36 -22.38
CA ARG A 409 -14.01 22.14 -21.13
C ARG A 409 -15.48 22.26 -20.75
N THR A 410 -16.35 22.21 -21.75
CA THR A 410 -17.79 22.31 -21.57
C THR A 410 -18.56 21.27 -22.37
N SER A 411 -19.79 20.99 -21.96
CA SER A 411 -20.73 20.19 -22.75
C SER A 411 -21.01 20.81 -24.11
N GLY A 412 -20.94 22.14 -24.26
CA GLY A 412 -21.06 22.82 -25.55
C GLY A 412 -19.94 22.42 -26.51
N GLU A 413 -18.68 22.51 -26.06
CA GLU A 413 -17.52 22.06 -26.85
C GLU A 413 -17.63 20.58 -27.22
N LEU A 414 -18.11 19.73 -26.30
CA LEU A 414 -18.36 18.30 -26.59
C LEU A 414 -19.40 18.11 -27.71
N LEU A 415 -20.53 18.83 -27.64
CA LEU A 415 -21.60 18.74 -28.63
C LEU A 415 -21.17 19.26 -30.02
N GLU A 416 -20.21 20.17 -30.08
CA GLU A 416 -19.63 20.70 -31.32
C GLU A 416 -18.61 19.75 -31.99
N THR A 417 -18.18 18.70 -31.28
CA THR A 417 -17.24 17.73 -31.86
C THR A 417 -17.80 17.06 -33.10
N ARG A 418 -16.92 16.68 -34.02
CA ARG A 418 -17.29 15.93 -35.24
C ARG A 418 -16.83 14.49 -35.12
N LEU A 419 -17.59 13.56 -35.69
CA LEU A 419 -17.16 12.18 -35.78
C LEU A 419 -15.96 12.07 -36.74
N GLY A 420 -14.81 11.65 -36.20
CA GLY A 420 -13.60 11.34 -36.92
C GLY A 420 -13.59 9.91 -37.48
N ARG A 421 -12.43 9.45 -37.92
CA ARG A 421 -12.22 8.04 -38.29
C ARG A 421 -12.25 7.17 -37.05
N GLU A 422 -12.61 5.90 -37.21
CA GLU A 422 -12.46 4.92 -36.15
C GLU A 422 -10.99 4.82 -35.73
N ALA A 423 -10.74 4.83 -34.42
CA ALA A 423 -9.43 4.68 -33.82
C ALA A 423 -9.24 3.26 -33.30
N ARG A 424 -8.04 2.71 -33.44
CA ARG A 424 -7.67 1.41 -32.86
C ARG A 424 -6.56 1.62 -31.82
N LEU A 425 -6.85 1.24 -30.58
CA LEU A 425 -5.90 1.17 -29.47
C LEU A 425 -5.15 -0.16 -29.57
N VAL A 426 -3.93 -0.12 -30.08
CA VAL A 426 -3.04 -1.29 -30.16
C VAL A 426 -2.19 -1.32 -28.91
N ILE A 427 -2.23 -2.44 -28.20
CA ILE A 427 -1.55 -2.63 -26.91
C ILE A 427 -0.34 -3.54 -27.12
N ASN A 428 0.85 -3.05 -26.78
CA ASN A 428 2.11 -3.76 -26.91
C ASN A 428 2.84 -3.83 -25.57
N VAL A 429 3.48 -4.96 -25.30
CA VAL A 429 4.30 -5.18 -24.11
C VAL A 429 5.75 -4.85 -24.44
N ASP A 430 6.34 -3.97 -23.65
CA ASP A 430 7.78 -3.75 -23.62
C ASP A 430 8.43 -4.84 -22.76
N GLN A 431 8.92 -5.88 -23.43
CA GLN A 431 9.49 -7.06 -22.79
C GLN A 431 10.72 -6.70 -21.94
N GLU A 432 11.53 -5.73 -22.37
CA GLU A 432 12.74 -5.33 -21.65
C GLU A 432 12.37 -4.69 -20.30
N LEU A 433 11.38 -3.80 -20.29
CA LEU A 433 10.89 -3.19 -19.04
C LEU A 433 10.19 -4.22 -18.14
N MET A 434 9.45 -5.16 -18.72
CA MET A 434 8.79 -6.21 -17.96
C MET A 434 9.80 -7.15 -17.29
N ASP A 435 10.85 -7.55 -18.00
CA ASP A 435 11.92 -8.43 -17.49
C ASP A 435 12.75 -7.74 -16.39
N GLN A 436 12.85 -6.40 -16.43
CA GLN A 436 13.44 -5.59 -15.37
C GLN A 436 12.53 -5.41 -14.15
N GLY A 437 11.30 -5.96 -14.17
CA GLY A 437 10.34 -5.87 -13.08
C GLY A 437 9.70 -4.48 -12.95
N ALA A 438 9.72 -3.66 -14.00
CA ALA A 438 9.06 -2.35 -13.99
C ALA A 438 7.55 -2.51 -13.79
N SER A 439 6.92 -1.60 -13.04
CA SER A 439 5.46 -1.61 -12.85
C SER A 439 4.70 -1.03 -14.05
N LYS A 440 5.40 -0.35 -14.97
CA LYS A 440 4.88 0.26 -16.19
C LYS A 440 5.72 -0.20 -17.37
N TYR A 441 5.18 -1.16 -18.12
CA TYR A 441 5.86 -1.83 -19.23
C TYR A 441 4.97 -1.95 -20.46
N ILE A 442 3.78 -1.35 -20.47
CA ILE A 442 2.86 -1.44 -21.60
C ILE A 442 2.93 -0.15 -22.40
N LYS A 443 3.07 -0.29 -23.71
CA LYS A 443 3.01 0.78 -24.70
C LYS A 443 1.73 0.68 -25.49
N VAL A 444 1.15 1.82 -25.83
CA VAL A 444 -0.06 1.90 -26.65
C VAL A 444 0.21 2.70 -27.91
N THR A 445 -0.43 2.32 -29.02
CA THR A 445 -0.47 3.12 -30.25
C THR A 445 -1.91 3.36 -30.69
N LEU A 446 -2.20 4.55 -31.20
CA LEU A 446 -3.54 4.95 -31.64
C LEU A 446 -3.58 5.09 -33.15
N ASP A 447 -3.97 4.01 -33.83
CA ASP A 447 -4.19 4.02 -35.26
C ASP A 447 -5.51 4.71 -35.59
N GLY A 448 -5.60 5.36 -36.76
CA GLY A 448 -6.83 6.05 -37.21
C GLY A 448 -7.00 7.48 -36.70
N VAL A 449 -6.11 7.94 -35.82
CA VAL A 449 -6.04 9.34 -35.34
C VAL A 449 -4.98 10.13 -36.12
N ASP A 450 -5.17 11.44 -36.30
CA ASP A 450 -4.20 12.30 -36.99
C ASP A 450 -2.84 12.29 -36.28
N LYS A 451 -1.73 12.32 -37.05
CA LYS A 451 -0.36 12.39 -36.51
C LYS A 451 -0.12 13.63 -35.64
N LYS A 452 -0.86 14.71 -35.86
CA LYS A 452 -0.77 15.95 -35.06
C LYS A 452 -1.72 16.00 -33.88
N SER A 453 -2.51 14.94 -33.66
CA SER A 453 -3.44 14.85 -32.55
C SER A 453 -2.72 14.85 -31.22
N GLN A 454 -3.23 15.61 -30.25
CA GLN A 454 -2.67 15.66 -28.91
C GLN A 454 -2.74 14.31 -28.21
N ILE A 455 -3.79 13.51 -28.46
CA ILE A 455 -4.00 12.23 -27.78
C ILE A 455 -2.95 11.19 -28.15
N ARG A 456 -2.24 11.35 -29.28
CA ARG A 456 -1.09 10.52 -29.64
C ARG A 456 0.11 10.72 -28.72
N GLY A 457 0.10 11.75 -27.88
CA GLY A 457 1.08 11.88 -26.80
C GLY A 457 1.05 10.70 -25.82
N LEU A 458 -0.08 10.00 -25.70
CA LEU A 458 -0.18 8.76 -24.92
C LEU A 458 0.78 7.66 -25.41
N GLU A 459 1.19 7.69 -26.67
CA GLU A 459 2.12 6.69 -27.24
C GLU A 459 3.54 6.83 -26.68
N ALA A 460 3.89 8.01 -26.17
CA ALA A 460 5.18 8.27 -25.54
C ALA A 460 5.25 7.72 -24.10
N GLU A 461 4.11 7.47 -23.46
CA GLU A 461 4.04 7.09 -22.05
C GLU A 461 4.23 5.58 -21.87
N ALA A 462 4.87 5.18 -20.76
CA ALA A 462 4.86 3.79 -20.31
C ALA A 462 3.68 3.61 -19.34
N MET A 463 2.81 2.63 -19.59
CA MET A 463 1.56 2.44 -18.86
C MET A 463 1.61 1.16 -18.03
N GLY A 464 0.91 1.18 -16.90
CA GLY A 464 0.53 -0.05 -16.20
C GLY A 464 -0.74 -0.66 -16.78
N ILE A 465 -1.04 -1.92 -16.47
CA ILE A 465 -2.22 -2.63 -17.01
C ILE A 465 -3.54 -1.91 -16.69
N TYR A 466 -3.67 -1.30 -15.51
CA TYR A 466 -4.86 -0.54 -15.11
C TYR A 466 -5.03 0.77 -15.88
N ASP A 467 -3.92 1.39 -16.31
CA ASP A 467 -3.98 2.61 -17.12
C ASP A 467 -4.53 2.30 -18.51
N VAL A 468 -4.07 1.19 -19.09
CA VAL A 468 -4.57 0.68 -20.36
C VAL A 468 -6.02 0.21 -20.24
N ALA A 469 -6.39 -0.42 -19.13
CA ALA A 469 -7.76 -0.84 -18.86
C ALA A 469 -8.72 0.35 -18.84
N LEU A 470 -8.34 1.48 -18.23
CA LEU A 470 -9.16 2.70 -18.23
C LEU A 470 -9.36 3.26 -19.64
N LEU A 471 -8.32 3.26 -20.48
CA LEU A 471 -8.44 3.67 -21.89
C LEU A 471 -9.35 2.73 -22.68
N ALA A 472 -9.16 1.42 -22.52
CA ALA A 472 -9.96 0.39 -23.19
C ALA A 472 -11.45 0.47 -22.84
N GLU A 473 -11.79 0.93 -21.63
CA GLU A 473 -13.18 1.13 -21.23
C GLU A 473 -13.89 2.28 -21.97
N CYS A 474 -13.14 3.17 -22.62
CA CYS A 474 -13.69 4.27 -23.42
C CYS A 474 -14.23 3.73 -24.76
N GLU A 475 -15.51 3.95 -25.07
CA GLU A 475 -16.08 3.64 -26.38
C GLU A 475 -15.68 4.66 -27.44
N GLN A 476 -15.46 5.88 -26.97
CA GLN A 476 -14.98 6.98 -27.79
C GLN A 476 -13.85 7.69 -27.05
N ILE A 477 -12.91 8.21 -27.83
CA ILE A 477 -11.90 9.16 -27.37
C ILE A 477 -12.13 10.50 -28.07
N VAL A 478 -11.83 11.60 -27.38
CA VAL A 478 -12.04 12.96 -27.89
C VAL A 478 -10.70 13.64 -28.09
N ASP A 479 -10.46 14.10 -29.32
CA ASP A 479 -9.35 14.98 -29.66
C ASP A 479 -9.86 16.42 -29.62
N VAL A 480 -9.61 17.09 -28.48
CA VAL A 480 -10.04 18.46 -28.23
C VAL A 480 -9.36 19.44 -29.21
N ALA A 481 -8.09 19.21 -29.54
CA ALA A 481 -7.34 20.09 -30.43
C ALA A 481 -7.86 20.04 -31.88
N ALA A 482 -8.27 18.86 -32.34
CA ALA A 482 -8.88 18.69 -33.66
C ALA A 482 -10.41 18.93 -33.68
N GLY A 483 -11.05 19.00 -32.52
CA GLY A 483 -12.51 19.07 -32.40
C GLY A 483 -13.20 17.81 -32.91
N THR A 484 -12.55 16.65 -32.79
CA THR A 484 -13.06 15.36 -33.29
C THR A 484 -13.23 14.33 -32.18
N ARG A 485 -14.16 13.40 -32.38
CA ARG A 485 -14.33 12.21 -31.52
C ARG A 485 -14.18 10.95 -32.37
N HIS A 486 -13.58 9.90 -31.82
CA HIS A 486 -13.25 8.68 -32.52
C HIS A 486 -13.80 7.49 -31.76
N TYR A 487 -14.53 6.59 -32.43
CA TYR A 487 -14.86 5.29 -31.84
C TYR A 487 -13.58 4.50 -31.60
N LEU A 488 -13.46 3.88 -30.43
CA LEU A 488 -12.27 3.15 -30.03
C LEU A 488 -12.51 1.64 -30.19
N LYS A 489 -11.65 0.99 -30.97
CA LYS A 489 -11.49 -0.47 -30.99
C LYS A 489 -10.23 -0.87 -30.26
N ILE A 490 -10.27 -2.01 -29.59
CA ILE A 490 -9.14 -2.54 -28.83
C ILE A 490 -8.47 -3.63 -29.68
N ASP A 491 -7.15 -3.62 -29.71
CA ASP A 491 -6.30 -4.68 -30.23
C ASP A 491 -5.34 -5.07 -29.10
N ALA A 492 -5.65 -6.19 -28.43
CA ALA A 492 -4.99 -6.65 -27.22
C ALA A 492 -4.01 -7.79 -27.48
N LYS A 493 -3.65 -8.04 -28.75
CA LYS A 493 -2.76 -9.13 -29.17
C LYS A 493 -1.41 -9.12 -28.45
N GLY A 494 -0.88 -7.94 -28.14
CA GLY A 494 0.38 -7.82 -27.41
C GLY A 494 0.31 -8.23 -25.93
N LEU A 495 -0.87 -8.42 -25.36
CA LEU A 495 -1.06 -8.91 -23.98
C LEU A 495 -1.16 -10.44 -23.87
N ARG A 496 -1.09 -11.17 -25.01
CA ARG A 496 -1.13 -12.64 -25.01
C ARG A 496 0.01 -13.20 -24.14
N GLY A 497 -0.31 -14.14 -23.26
CA GLY A 497 0.66 -14.79 -22.36
C GLY A 497 1.11 -13.95 -21.17
N VAL A 498 0.70 -12.69 -21.06
CA VAL A 498 0.97 -11.86 -19.87
C VAL A 498 0.05 -12.30 -18.73
N ARG A 499 0.61 -12.46 -17.53
CA ARG A 499 -0.19 -12.75 -16.34
C ARG A 499 -1.04 -11.54 -15.97
N VAL A 500 -2.33 -11.62 -16.25
CA VAL A 500 -3.30 -10.56 -15.93
C VAL A 500 -3.66 -10.60 -14.43
N PRO A 501 -3.65 -9.46 -13.72
CA PRO A 501 -4.13 -9.40 -12.34
C PRO A 501 -5.62 -9.74 -12.22
N ALA A 502 -6.03 -10.45 -11.15
CA ALA A 502 -7.43 -10.85 -10.94
C ALA A 502 -8.44 -9.68 -10.95
N GLY A 503 -8.00 -8.49 -10.53
CA GLY A 503 -8.81 -7.26 -10.54
C GLY A 503 -9.10 -6.69 -11.94
N LEU A 504 -8.53 -7.23 -13.02
CA LEU A 504 -8.84 -6.76 -14.38
C LEU A 504 -10.24 -7.17 -14.83
N SER A 505 -10.86 -8.17 -14.18
CA SER A 505 -12.24 -8.58 -14.44
C SER A 505 -13.27 -7.45 -14.24
N GLU A 506 -12.94 -6.40 -13.48
CA GLU A 506 -13.77 -5.21 -13.34
C GLU A 506 -13.76 -4.29 -14.59
N TYR A 507 -12.87 -4.56 -15.55
CA TYR A 507 -12.70 -3.83 -16.83
C TYR A 507 -13.07 -4.73 -18.00
N ALA A 508 -14.39 -4.93 -18.16
CA ALA A 508 -14.96 -5.90 -19.10
C ALA A 508 -14.41 -5.75 -20.52
N LYS A 509 -14.23 -4.54 -21.05
CA LYS A 509 -13.82 -4.39 -22.46
C LYS A 509 -12.41 -4.87 -22.74
N LEU A 510 -11.47 -4.60 -21.84
CA LEU A 510 -10.10 -5.09 -21.99
C LEU A 510 -10.05 -6.60 -21.75
N HIS A 511 -10.77 -7.07 -20.72
CA HIS A 511 -10.85 -8.49 -20.40
C HIS A 511 -11.43 -9.31 -21.57
N ASP A 512 -12.55 -8.86 -22.13
CA ASP A 512 -13.22 -9.51 -23.27
C ASP A 512 -12.35 -9.44 -24.53
N ALA A 513 -11.62 -8.34 -24.76
CA ALA A 513 -10.67 -8.24 -25.87
C ALA A 513 -9.51 -9.23 -25.74
N ILE A 514 -8.96 -9.41 -24.53
CA ILE A 514 -7.91 -10.41 -24.27
C ILE A 514 -8.44 -11.82 -24.50
N ILE A 515 -9.66 -12.13 -24.03
CA ILE A 515 -10.29 -13.44 -24.25
C ILE A 515 -10.51 -13.69 -25.74
N ALA A 516 -11.14 -12.74 -26.45
CA ALA A 516 -11.42 -12.87 -27.87
C ALA A 516 -10.14 -13.08 -28.70
N ASP A 517 -9.07 -12.32 -28.40
CA ASP A 517 -7.79 -12.48 -29.07
C ASP A 517 -7.10 -13.80 -28.70
N THR A 518 -7.35 -14.36 -27.51
CA THR A 518 -6.82 -15.68 -27.10
C THR A 518 -7.57 -16.80 -27.81
N GLU A 519 -8.91 -16.73 -27.86
CA GLU A 519 -9.76 -17.70 -28.56
C GLU A 519 -9.49 -17.70 -30.08
N GLU A 520 -9.32 -16.53 -30.70
CA GLU A 520 -8.92 -16.43 -32.12
C GLU A 520 -7.56 -17.10 -32.35
N SER A 521 -6.59 -16.91 -31.44
CA SER A 521 -5.28 -17.54 -31.52
C SER A 521 -5.35 -19.06 -31.33
N ASP A 522 -6.17 -19.53 -30.40
CA ASP A 522 -6.33 -20.96 -30.12
C ASP A 522 -7.03 -21.66 -31.27
N ALA A 523 -7.97 -20.99 -31.95
CA ALA A 523 -8.58 -21.46 -33.18
C ALA A 523 -7.56 -21.51 -34.35
N GLU A 524 -6.77 -20.45 -34.54
CA GLU A 524 -5.68 -20.42 -35.54
C GLU A 524 -4.62 -21.52 -35.26
N MET A 525 -4.29 -21.75 -33.99
CA MET A 525 -3.36 -22.80 -33.56
C MET A 525 -3.96 -24.20 -33.65
N ALA A 526 -5.27 -24.36 -33.46
CA ALA A 526 -5.97 -25.63 -33.67
C ALA A 526 -5.99 -26.00 -35.17
N ASP A 527 -6.24 -25.03 -36.05
CA ASP A 527 -6.16 -25.21 -37.50
C ASP A 527 -4.73 -25.55 -37.96
N LEU A 528 -3.70 -25.00 -37.30
CA LEU A 528 -2.29 -25.35 -37.55
C LEU A 528 -1.91 -26.72 -36.94
N ARG A 529 -2.46 -27.09 -35.78
CA ARG A 529 -2.23 -28.39 -35.12
C ARG A 529 -2.91 -29.55 -35.85
N ASP A 530 -4.01 -29.31 -36.54
CA ASP A 530 -4.60 -30.29 -37.47
C ASP A 530 -3.73 -30.52 -38.72
N HIS A 531 -2.71 -29.68 -38.94
CA HIS A 531 -1.69 -29.84 -39.99
C HIS A 531 -0.31 -30.28 -39.48
N GLU A 532 -0.01 -30.18 -38.18
CA GLU A 532 1.28 -30.51 -37.59
C GLU A 532 1.17 -31.38 -36.31
N ALA A 533 0.30 -32.39 -36.32
CA ALA A 533 0.29 -33.43 -35.30
C ALA A 533 1.47 -34.41 -35.50
N SER A 534 2.68 -33.96 -35.15
CA SER A 534 3.81 -34.82 -34.80
C SER A 534 4.84 -34.02 -33.99
N GLU A 535 4.80 -34.23 -32.68
CA GLU A 535 5.92 -34.09 -31.74
C GLU A 535 6.48 -32.67 -31.51
N ASN A 536 6.25 -32.12 -30.31
CA ASN A 536 7.30 -31.68 -29.38
C ASN A 536 6.69 -30.87 -28.20
N GLU A 537 6.57 -31.51 -27.03
CA GLU A 537 6.52 -30.80 -25.75
C GLU A 537 7.94 -30.30 -25.40
N PRO A 538 8.10 -29.15 -24.72
CA PRO A 538 9.42 -28.60 -24.39
C PRO A 538 10.18 -29.51 -23.41
N GLU A 539 11.38 -29.95 -23.81
CA GLU A 539 12.30 -30.72 -22.97
C GLU A 539 12.69 -29.94 -21.70
N VAL A 540 12.22 -30.39 -20.54
CA VAL A 540 12.68 -29.91 -19.23
C VAL A 540 14.03 -30.58 -18.93
N SER A 541 15.13 -29.86 -19.17
CA SER A 541 16.48 -30.35 -18.88
C SER A 541 16.84 -30.17 -17.39
N GLY A 542 16.87 -31.25 -16.63
CA GLY A 542 17.34 -31.30 -15.23
C GLY A 542 17.33 -32.73 -14.68
N PRO A 543 17.98 -33.01 -13.53
CA PRO A 543 17.84 -34.31 -12.86
C PRO A 543 16.38 -34.52 -12.45
N GLU A 544 15.88 -35.76 -12.55
CA GLU A 544 14.53 -36.10 -12.09
C GLU A 544 14.42 -35.92 -10.58
N MET A 545 13.35 -35.25 -10.16
CA MET A 545 13.10 -34.87 -8.78
C MET A 545 11.95 -35.70 -8.20
N GLU A 546 12.09 -36.12 -6.94
CA GLU A 546 11.07 -36.84 -6.18
C GLU A 546 10.70 -36.09 -4.88
N LEU A 547 9.55 -36.46 -4.32
CA LEU A 547 9.07 -35.94 -3.05
C LEU A 547 9.89 -36.51 -1.88
N VAL A 548 10.53 -35.65 -1.10
CA VAL A 548 11.13 -36.02 0.19
C VAL A 548 10.11 -35.86 1.32
N SER A 549 9.46 -34.70 1.39
CA SER A 549 8.43 -34.39 2.38
C SER A 549 7.59 -33.18 1.97
N ALA A 550 6.49 -32.93 2.67
CA ALA A 550 5.74 -31.69 2.55
C ALA A 550 5.30 -31.21 3.94
N GLU A 551 5.33 -29.90 4.14
CA GLU A 551 4.90 -29.26 5.38
C GLU A 551 3.99 -28.07 5.10
N ALA A 552 3.20 -27.70 6.12
CA ALA A 552 2.39 -26.50 6.07
C ALA A 552 2.89 -25.50 7.10
N GLU A 553 3.20 -24.30 6.64
CA GLU A 553 3.57 -23.18 7.48
C GLU A 553 2.41 -22.20 7.59
N THR A 554 2.24 -21.61 8.77
CA THR A 554 1.29 -20.51 8.93
C THR A 554 2.02 -19.17 8.79
N ARG A 555 1.59 -18.35 7.84
CA ARG A 555 2.13 -17.00 7.62
C ARG A 555 1.14 -15.92 8.07
N ASP A 556 1.68 -14.71 8.21
CA ASP A 556 0.93 -13.50 8.55
C ASP A 556 0.10 -13.66 9.82
N MET A 557 0.74 -13.84 10.99
CA MET A 557 0.07 -13.90 12.30
C MET A 557 -1.05 -14.96 12.42
N GLY A 558 -1.13 -15.94 11.52
CA GLY A 558 -2.18 -16.95 11.56
C GLY A 558 -3.18 -16.95 10.41
N PHE A 559 -3.04 -16.11 9.38
CA PHE A 559 -4.12 -15.87 8.39
C PHE A 559 -3.99 -16.70 7.09
N THR A 560 -2.80 -17.20 6.75
CA THR A 560 -2.58 -18.00 5.53
C THR A 560 -1.82 -19.29 5.83
N LEU A 561 -2.30 -20.41 5.29
CA LEU A 561 -1.66 -21.71 5.33
C LEU A 561 -0.91 -21.90 4.00
N ARG A 562 0.42 -21.92 4.05
CA ARG A 562 1.28 -22.18 2.89
C ARG A 562 1.75 -23.62 2.93
N VAL A 563 1.61 -24.36 1.84
CA VAL A 563 2.17 -25.71 1.70
C VAL A 563 3.48 -25.65 0.92
N ILE A 564 4.53 -26.16 1.54
CA ILE A 564 5.88 -26.26 0.97
C ILE A 564 6.18 -27.73 0.74
N VAL A 565 6.66 -28.05 -0.46
CA VAL A 565 7.11 -29.39 -0.83
C VAL A 565 8.62 -29.38 -0.91
N HIS A 566 9.25 -30.32 -0.23
CA HIS A 566 10.68 -30.54 -0.24
C HIS A 566 11.00 -31.59 -1.30
N LEU A 567 11.75 -31.19 -2.33
CA LEU A 567 12.12 -32.04 -3.46
C LEU A 567 13.59 -32.48 -3.35
N GLY A 568 13.84 -33.76 -3.58
CA GLY A 568 15.16 -34.39 -3.65
C GLY A 568 15.40 -34.99 -5.03
N ARG A 569 16.64 -35.39 -5.34
CA ARG A 569 16.91 -36.20 -6.53
C ARG A 569 16.43 -37.63 -6.28
N VAL A 570 15.99 -38.31 -7.34
CA VAL A 570 15.61 -39.73 -7.25
C VAL A 570 16.71 -40.56 -6.59
N GLY A 571 16.41 -41.15 -5.43
CA GLY A 571 17.32 -41.98 -4.64
C GLY A 571 18.15 -41.24 -3.57
N GLU A 572 17.92 -39.95 -3.35
CA GLU A 572 18.55 -39.15 -2.29
C GLU A 572 17.52 -38.76 -1.21
N ASP A 573 17.80 -39.06 0.06
CA ASP A 573 16.92 -38.72 1.19
C ASP A 573 17.02 -37.24 1.63
N GLU A 574 17.90 -36.44 1.02
CA GLU A 574 18.12 -35.03 1.36
C GLU A 574 17.37 -34.10 0.40
N ALA A 575 16.65 -33.12 0.97
CA ALA A 575 15.96 -32.10 0.19
C ALA A 575 16.95 -31.11 -0.45
N LEU A 576 16.82 -30.90 -1.76
CA LEU A 576 17.60 -29.94 -2.54
C LEU A 576 16.85 -28.62 -2.77
N ALA A 577 15.52 -28.64 -2.69
CA ALA A 577 14.69 -27.46 -2.95
C ALA A 577 13.39 -27.46 -2.13
N ASP A 578 13.06 -26.28 -1.61
CA ASP A 578 11.79 -25.99 -0.95
C ASP A 578 10.89 -25.24 -1.94
N VAL A 579 9.84 -25.91 -2.42
CA VAL A 579 8.95 -25.37 -3.45
C VAL A 579 7.59 -25.04 -2.83
N PRO A 580 7.19 -23.75 -2.78
CA PRO A 580 5.84 -23.40 -2.38
C PRO A 580 4.86 -23.79 -3.48
N VAL A 581 4.00 -24.76 -3.20
CA VAL A 581 3.06 -25.32 -4.19
C VAL A 581 1.63 -24.81 -4.01
N MET A 582 1.29 -24.27 -2.83
CA MET A 582 -0.06 -23.81 -2.54
C MET A 582 -0.10 -22.79 -1.41
N ASP A 583 -0.93 -21.75 -1.57
CA ASP A 583 -1.29 -20.79 -0.51
C ASP A 583 -2.81 -20.82 -0.31
N LEU A 584 -3.25 -21.07 0.93
CA LEU A 584 -4.67 -21.13 1.30
C LEU A 584 -5.01 -20.12 2.40
N PRO A 585 -5.99 -19.22 2.18
CA PRO A 585 -6.55 -18.41 3.26
C PRO A 585 -7.19 -19.28 4.34
N ARG A 586 -7.02 -18.94 5.62
CA ARG A 586 -7.54 -19.75 6.74
C ARG A 586 -9.07 -19.85 6.77
N LYS A 587 -9.78 -18.87 6.19
CA LYS A 587 -11.24 -18.96 5.97
C LYS A 587 -11.61 -20.15 5.09
N THR A 588 -10.88 -20.37 3.99
CA THR A 588 -11.05 -21.54 3.12
C THR A 588 -10.75 -22.84 3.86
N VAL A 589 -9.72 -22.85 4.73
CA VAL A 589 -9.37 -24.00 5.58
C VAL A 589 -10.51 -24.40 6.54
N ARG A 590 -11.30 -23.43 7.03
CA ARG A 590 -12.34 -23.66 8.05
C ARG A 590 -13.75 -23.88 7.49
N GLU A 591 -14.11 -23.21 6.40
CA GLU A 591 -15.51 -23.07 5.99
C GLU A 591 -15.84 -23.83 4.69
N GLN A 592 -14.85 -24.12 3.85
CA GLN A 592 -15.07 -24.65 2.50
C GLN A 592 -14.31 -25.97 2.30
N ALA A 593 -14.90 -26.86 1.51
CA ALA A 593 -14.16 -28.00 0.98
C ALA A 593 -13.36 -27.53 -0.23
N VAL A 594 -12.07 -27.88 -0.28
CA VAL A 594 -11.22 -27.64 -1.44
C VAL A 594 -11.33 -28.85 -2.36
N ALA A 595 -11.67 -28.63 -3.63
CA ALA A 595 -11.74 -29.69 -4.63
C ALA A 595 -10.36 -30.30 -4.89
N TYR A 596 -10.31 -31.63 -5.05
CA TYR A 596 -9.07 -32.34 -5.36
C TYR A 596 -8.42 -31.79 -6.64
N GLU A 597 -9.22 -31.49 -7.66
CA GLU A 597 -8.78 -30.94 -8.95
C GLU A 597 -8.13 -29.55 -8.78
N ALA A 598 -8.62 -28.76 -7.82
CA ALA A 598 -8.04 -27.46 -7.50
C ALA A 598 -6.66 -27.62 -6.85
N VAL A 599 -6.50 -28.59 -5.93
CA VAL A 599 -5.19 -28.92 -5.35
C VAL A 599 -4.23 -29.43 -6.43
N ALA A 600 -4.67 -30.35 -7.28
CA ALA A 600 -3.87 -30.89 -8.38
C ALA A 600 -3.43 -29.80 -9.37
N GLY A 601 -4.33 -28.85 -9.68
CA GLY A 601 -4.05 -27.71 -10.55
C GLY A 601 -3.01 -26.74 -9.97
N GLU A 602 -3.12 -26.40 -8.68
CA GLU A 602 -2.15 -25.53 -7.99
C GLU A 602 -0.79 -26.21 -7.86
N VAL A 603 -0.74 -27.48 -7.44
CA VAL A 603 0.52 -28.24 -7.35
C VAL A 603 1.20 -28.34 -8.71
N THR A 604 0.45 -28.67 -9.76
CA THR A 604 1.01 -28.73 -11.13
C THR A 604 1.56 -27.38 -11.58
N ARG A 605 0.91 -26.27 -11.18
CA ARG A 605 1.39 -24.92 -11.48
C ARG A 605 2.64 -24.56 -10.69
N GLY A 606 2.68 -24.89 -9.40
CA GLY A 606 3.84 -24.65 -8.51
C GLY A 606 5.07 -25.45 -8.91
N LEU A 607 4.88 -26.63 -9.50
CA LEU A 607 5.96 -27.48 -10.03
C LEU A 607 6.39 -27.14 -11.46
N ARG A 608 5.83 -26.10 -12.11
CA ARG A 608 6.29 -25.68 -13.44
C ARG A 608 7.76 -25.30 -13.41
N GLY A 609 8.56 -25.89 -14.30
CA GLY A 609 10.01 -25.69 -14.37
C GLY A 609 10.83 -26.75 -13.62
N TRP A 610 10.19 -27.69 -12.93
CA TRP A 610 10.85 -28.82 -12.27
C TRP A 610 10.69 -30.11 -13.10
N ASN A 611 11.76 -30.90 -13.23
CA ASN A 611 11.71 -32.20 -13.88
C ASN A 611 11.12 -33.25 -12.92
N VAL A 612 9.79 -33.32 -12.87
CA VAL A 612 9.02 -34.23 -12.01
C VAL A 612 8.16 -35.12 -12.90
N SER A 613 8.36 -36.44 -12.83
CA SER A 613 7.56 -37.42 -13.57
C SER A 613 6.09 -37.40 -13.16
N SER A 614 5.21 -37.95 -14.00
CA SER A 614 3.77 -38.04 -13.72
C SER A 614 3.49 -38.82 -12.42
N GLU A 615 4.24 -39.89 -12.17
CA GLU A 615 4.15 -40.70 -10.95
C GLU A 615 4.57 -39.90 -9.71
N ALA A 616 5.72 -39.21 -9.78
CA ALA A 616 6.19 -38.35 -8.69
C ALA A 616 5.23 -37.17 -8.42
N ARG A 617 4.66 -36.58 -9.48
CA ARG A 617 3.66 -35.50 -9.36
C ARG A 617 2.41 -35.96 -8.64
N GLN A 618 1.92 -37.16 -8.97
CA GLN A 618 0.78 -37.74 -8.29
C GLN A 618 1.06 -37.98 -6.80
N ALA A 619 2.24 -38.50 -6.47
CA ALA A 619 2.68 -38.66 -5.08
C ALA A 619 2.74 -37.32 -4.31
N ILE A 620 3.21 -36.25 -4.96
CA ILE A 620 3.22 -34.90 -4.37
C ILE A 620 1.80 -34.40 -4.11
N ILE A 621 0.88 -34.55 -5.06
CA ILE A 621 -0.53 -34.13 -4.88
C ILE A 621 -1.17 -34.86 -3.70
N ASP A 622 -0.93 -36.17 -3.58
CA ASP A 622 -1.48 -36.98 -2.51
C ASP A 622 -0.88 -36.62 -1.13
N GLU A 623 0.42 -36.27 -1.08
CA GLU A 623 1.05 -35.77 0.14
C GLU A 623 0.52 -34.39 0.54
N VAL A 624 0.40 -33.47 -0.41
CA VAL A 624 -0.17 -32.13 -0.18
C VAL A 624 -1.59 -32.27 0.37
N CYS A 625 -2.42 -33.13 -0.23
CA CYS A 625 -3.75 -33.42 0.29
C CYS A 625 -3.70 -33.94 1.73
N ARG A 626 -2.74 -34.81 2.07
CA ARG A 626 -2.58 -35.34 3.43
C ARG A 626 -2.16 -34.26 4.43
N VAL A 627 -1.22 -33.39 4.06
CA VAL A 627 -0.77 -32.25 4.88
C VAL A 627 -1.91 -31.27 5.12
N LEU A 628 -2.70 -30.96 4.10
CA LEU A 628 -3.88 -30.11 4.21
C LEU A 628 -4.92 -30.71 5.16
N ARG A 629 -5.24 -32.00 5.05
CA ARG A 629 -6.15 -32.69 5.99
C ARG A 629 -5.64 -32.66 7.43
N ARG A 630 -4.33 -32.87 7.66
CA ARG A 630 -3.72 -32.75 9.01
C ARG A 630 -3.87 -31.35 9.60
N ASN A 631 -3.92 -30.32 8.76
CA ASN A 631 -4.10 -28.92 9.15
C ASN A 631 -5.58 -28.48 9.16
N GLY A 632 -6.52 -29.43 9.10
CA GLY A 632 -7.95 -29.17 9.27
C GLY A 632 -8.70 -28.76 8.00
N VAL A 633 -8.05 -28.80 6.82
CA VAL A 633 -8.69 -28.52 5.53
C VAL A 633 -9.56 -29.71 5.12
N ARG A 634 -10.81 -29.43 4.75
CA ARG A 634 -11.68 -30.44 4.12
C ARG A 634 -11.36 -30.51 2.64
N ILE A 635 -11.02 -31.69 2.15
CA ILE A 635 -10.82 -31.94 0.71
C ILE A 635 -12.03 -32.73 0.24
N SER A 636 -12.73 -32.25 -0.78
CA SER A 636 -13.77 -33.05 -1.42
C SER A 636 -13.10 -34.00 -2.41
N GLU A 637 -13.10 -35.28 -2.05
CA GLU A 637 -12.99 -36.36 -3.03
C GLU A 637 -14.36 -36.46 -3.71
N GLU A 638 -14.40 -36.65 -5.04
CA GLU A 638 -15.64 -36.71 -5.85
C GLU A 638 -16.82 -37.43 -5.17
#